data_AF-A0A3B8MH26-F1
#
_entry.id   AF-A0A3B8MH26-F1
#
_cell.length_a   1.000
_cell.length_b   1.000
_cell.length_c   1.000
_cell.angle_alpha   90.00
_cell.angle_beta   90.00
_cell.angle_gamma   90.00
#
_symmetry.space_group_name_H-M   'P 1'
#
loop_
_entity.id
_entity.type
_entity.pdbx_description
1 polymer ?
#
loop_
_entity_poly.entity_id
_entity_poly.type
_entity_poly.pdbx_seq_one_letter_code
_entity_poly.pdbx_strand_id
1 'polypeptide(L)' 'DRLFVGTQGGDLIALNRDDGSVVWKFEGGGSFTASPSVAHNRLFIGSDDGVFYCFGASE' A
#
# COMPACT_ATOMS: atom_id res chain seq x y z
N ASP A 1 6.44 2.07 13.27
CA ASP A 1 5.15 1.60 12.74
C ASP A 1 4.62 2.53 11.67
N ARG A 2 3.89 1.97 10.70
CA ARG A 2 3.21 2.72 9.63
C ARG A 2 1.81 2.14 9.44
N LEU A 3 0.87 3.00 9.05
CA LEU A 3 -0.44 2.60 8.57
C LEU A 3 -0.43 2.60 7.04
N PHE A 4 -1.11 1.62 6.42
CA PHE A 4 -1.20 1.53 4.96
C PHE A 4 -2.66 1.60 4.53
N VAL A 5 -2.93 2.43 3.52
CA VAL A 5 -4.28 2.66 2.97
C VAL A 5 -4.22 2.56 1.46
N GLY A 6 -4.98 1.61 0.90
CA GLY A 6 -5.31 1.59 -0.52
C GLY A 6 -6.58 2.42 -0.77
N THR A 7 -6.59 3.22 -1.83
CA THR A 7 -7.75 4.04 -2.22
C THR A 7 -8.37 3.55 -3.53
N GLN A 8 -9.64 3.89 -3.72
CA GLN A 8 -10.31 3.68 -5.00
C GLN A 8 -9.78 4.59 -6.11
N GLY A 9 -9.00 5.62 -5.77
CA GLY A 9 -8.29 6.47 -6.74
C GLY A 9 -7.00 5.84 -7.28
N GLY A 10 -6.66 4.63 -6.86
CA GLY A 10 -5.45 3.92 -7.26
C GLY A 10 -4.19 4.35 -6.51
N ASP A 11 -4.36 4.98 -5.36
CA ASP A 11 -3.24 5.37 -4.50
C ASP A 11 -3.05 4.35 -3.38
N LEU A 12 -1.80 3.92 -3.18
CA LEU A 12 -1.35 3.26 -1.96
C LEU A 12 -0.55 4.27 -1.14
N ILE A 13 -1.00 4.53 0.09
CA ILE A 13 -0.45 5.57 0.96
C ILE A 13 0.08 4.93 2.23
N ALA A 14 1.31 5.29 2.63
CA ALA A 14 1.83 5.00 3.95
C ALA A 14 1.79 6.26 4.83
N LEU A 15 1.19 6.11 6.00
CA LEU A 15 1.05 7.17 6.98
C LEU A 15 1.92 6.87 8.21
N ASN A 16 2.43 7.93 8.83
CA ASN A 16 2.95 7.85 10.18
C ASN A 16 1.78 7.52 11.12
N ARG A 17 2.00 6.55 12.00
CA ARG A 17 0.98 6.06 12.95
C ARG A 17 0.56 7.14 13.95
N ASP A 18 1.48 8.02 14.33
CA ASP A 18 1.28 8.90 15.49
C ASP A 18 0.55 10.19 15.13
N ASP A 19 0.84 10.76 13.96
CA ASP A 19 0.30 12.05 13.51
C ASP A 19 -0.47 11.99 12.18
N GLY A 20 -0.51 10.83 11.53
CA GLY A 20 -1.20 10.65 10.24
C GLY A 20 -0.51 11.34 9.06
N SER A 21 0.71 11.87 9.22
CA SER A 21 1.46 12.49 8.13
C SER A 21 1.82 11.45 7.06
N VAL A 22 1.82 11.88 5.79
CA VAL A 22 2.18 11.01 4.67
C VAL A 22 3.69 10.78 4.67
N VAL A 23 4.09 9.50 4.74
CA VAL A 23 5.50 9.08 4.64
C VAL A 23 5.88 8.86 3.19
N TRP A 24 5.02 8.17 2.43
CA TRP A 24 5.15 7.99 0.99
C TRP A 24 3.80 7.70 0.36
N LYS A 25 3.74 7.89 -0.96
CA LYS A 25 2.61 7.58 -1.83
C LYS A 25 3.10 6.82 -3.05
N PHE A 26 2.36 5.80 -3.47
CA PHE A 26 2.56 5.10 -4.73
C PHE A 26 1.26 5.15 -5.54
N GLU A 27 1.38 5.47 -6.82
CA GLU A 27 0.26 5.52 -7.75
C GLU A 27 0.26 4.23 -8.59
N GLY A 28 -0.76 3.40 -8.40
CA GLY A 28 -0.97 2.15 -9.12
C GLY A 28 -1.65 2.36 -10.48
N GLY A 29 -1.91 1.24 -11.17
CA GLY A 29 -2.63 1.24 -12.45
C GLY A 29 -4.16 1.14 -12.30
N GLY A 30 -4.64 0.71 -11.14
CA GLY A 30 -6.04 0.52 -10.82
C GLY A 30 -6.34 0.79 -9.35
N SER A 31 -7.61 0.65 -8.99
CA SER A 31 -8.14 0.89 -7.66
C SER A 31 -7.71 -0.21 -6.69
N PHE A 32 -7.18 0.20 -5.53
CA PHE A 32 -6.84 -0.71 -4.44
C PHE A 32 -8.07 -0.97 -3.58
N THR A 33 -8.86 -1.98 -3.96
CA THR A 33 -10.08 -2.38 -3.24
C THR A 33 -9.83 -3.44 -2.15
N ALA A 34 -8.71 -4.16 -2.22
CA ALA A 34 -8.32 -5.17 -1.24
C ALA A 34 -7.68 -4.53 0.01
N SER A 35 -7.74 -5.23 1.14
CA SER A 35 -7.02 -4.82 2.34
C SER A 35 -5.51 -5.08 2.18
N PRO A 36 -4.63 -4.12 2.58
CA PRO A 36 -3.20 -4.37 2.64
C PRO A 36 -2.87 -5.44 3.69
N SER A 37 -1.91 -6.32 3.37
CA SER A 37 -1.40 -7.35 4.28
C SER A 37 0.11 -7.22 4.45
N VAL A 38 0.60 -7.38 5.67
CA VAL A 38 2.04 -7.31 5.98
C VAL A 38 2.51 -8.67 6.47
N ALA A 39 3.49 -9.24 5.78
CA ALA A 39 4.14 -10.49 6.15
C ALA A 39 5.62 -10.47 5.70
N HIS A 40 6.51 -11.12 6.47
CA HIS A 40 7.94 -11.18 6.13
C HIS A 40 8.56 -9.81 5.80
N ASN A 41 8.21 -8.76 6.55
CA ASN A 41 8.65 -7.38 6.35
C ASN A 41 8.33 -6.80 4.94
N ARG A 42 7.28 -7.32 4.30
CA ARG A 42 6.78 -6.89 3.00
C ARG A 42 5.30 -6.55 3.10
N LEU A 43 4.88 -5.58 2.30
CA LEU A 43 3.49 -5.16 2.14
C LEU A 43 2.93 -5.73 0.84
N PHE A 44 1.77 -6.36 0.91
CA PHE A 44 1.07 -6.97 -0.21
C PHE A 44 -0.31 -6.35 -0.37
N ILE A 45 -0.70 -6.05 -1.60
CA ILE A 45 -2.04 -5.55 -1.91
C ILE A 45 -2.42 -5.87 -3.36
N GLY A 46 -3.67 -6.30 -3.56
CA GLY A 46 -4.25 -6.48 -4.87
C GLY A 46 -4.95 -5.22 -5.37
N SER A 47 -4.87 -4.99 -6.67
CA SER A 47 -5.58 -3.92 -7.39
C SER A 47 -6.59 -4.55 -8.36
N ASP A 48 -7.64 -3.80 -8.70
CA ASP A 48 -8.68 -4.25 -9.63
C ASP A 48 -8.25 -4.28 -11.11
N ASP A 49 -7.09 -3.68 -11.43
CA ASP A 49 -6.41 -3.84 -12.72
C ASP A 49 -5.78 -5.24 -12.92
N GLY A 50 -5.95 -6.14 -11.95
CA GLY A 50 -5.42 -7.50 -12.00
C GLY A 50 -3.95 -7.60 -11.58
N VAL A 51 -3.34 -6.51 -11.10
CA VAL A 51 -1.96 -6.50 -10.62
C VAL A 51 -1.93 -6.72 -9.12
N PHE A 52 -1.05 -7.62 -8.69
CA PHE A 52 -0.73 -7.83 -7.28
C PHE A 52 0.63 -7.22 -6.95
N TYR A 53 0.64 -6.26 -6.04
CA TYR A 53 1.82 -5.51 -5.71
C TYR A 53 2.48 -6.03 -4.44
N CYS A 54 3.82 -5.98 -4.42
CA CYS A 54 4.66 -6.28 -3.26
C CYS A 54 5.65 -5.13 -3.05
N PHE A 55 5.67 -4.56 -1.84
CA PHE A 55 6.58 -3.50 -1.44
C PHE A 55 7.48 -3.95 -0.30
N GLY A 56 8.75 -3.55 -0.35
CA GLY A 56 9.79 -3.91 0.61
C GLY A 56 11.12 -4.10 -0.09
N ALA A 57 12.20 -4.26 0.67
CA ALA A 57 13.50 -4.55 0.08
C ALA A 57 13.49 -5.95 -0.57
N SER A 58 14.03 -6.06 -1.78
CA SER A 58 14.61 -7.33 -2.25
C SER A 58 15.92 -7.54 -1.50
N GLU A 59 16.12 -8.73 -0.94
CA GLU A 59 17.46 -9.15 -0.52
C GLU A 59 18.34 -9.38 -1.74
#